data_AF-A0A8S3RDM1-F1
#
_entry.id   AF-A0A8S3RDM1-F1
#
_cell.length_a   1.000
_cell.length_b   1.000
_cell.length_c   1.000
_cell.angle_alpha   90.00
_cell.angle_beta   90.00
_cell.angle_gamma   90.00
#
_symmetry.space_group_name_H-M   'P 1'
#
loop_
_entity.id
_entity.type
_entity.pdbx_description
1 polymer ?
#
loop_
_entity_poly.entity_id
_entity_poly.type
_entity_poly.pdbx_seq_one_letter_code
_entity_poly.pdbx_strand_id
1 'polypeptide(L)'
;MATSEWKLIMWKTHEELVKTARSVAENGRKMMKFAEILSQHCVDKRFARDLIFYANQIPTVSTQLSIIANVHQGSSGDGDVTKILTENAENLMKIVLQTMKAAEAVCVKGLKAPEDSSNSDATSAIVLATQWQRRLIRQRQREIVDADRDDLGLRRIEEHRPPKLTQIFKTE
;
A
#
# COMPACT_ATOMS: atom_id res chain seq x y z
N MET A 1 18.18 -14.66 32.55
CA MET A 1 17.51 -15.60 31.63
C MET A 1 16.06 -15.15 31.44
N ALA A 2 15.84 -14.12 30.61
CA ALA A 2 14.51 -13.50 30.44
C ALA A 2 14.36 -12.92 29.02
N THR A 3 14.63 -13.71 27.99
CA THR A 3 14.62 -13.23 26.59
C THR A 3 13.86 -14.13 25.61
N SER A 4 13.12 -15.12 26.09
CA SER A 4 12.39 -16.07 25.22
C SER A 4 10.86 -15.94 25.26
N GLU A 5 10.29 -15.33 26.31
CA GLU A 5 8.83 -15.36 26.55
C GLU A 5 8.00 -14.38 25.68
N TRP A 6 8.61 -13.35 25.10
CA TRP A 6 7.85 -12.32 24.38
C TRP A 6 7.58 -12.64 22.90
N LYS A 7 8.29 -13.61 22.31
CA LYS A 7 8.06 -14.00 20.90
C LYS A 7 6.82 -14.88 20.68
N LEU A 8 6.24 -15.43 21.75
CA LEU A 8 5.04 -16.27 21.67
C LEU A 8 3.72 -15.53 21.92
N ILE A 9 3.74 -14.22 22.21
CA ILE A 9 2.54 -13.45 22.61
C ILE A 9 1.84 -12.77 21.41
N MET A 10 2.32 -12.92 20.17
CA MET A 10 1.87 -12.09 19.04
C MET A 10 0.81 -12.67 18.09
N TRP A 11 0.03 -13.68 18.52
CA TRP A 11 -1.34 -13.90 18.04
C TRP A 11 -2.17 -14.42 19.20
N LYS A 12 -3.07 -13.61 19.75
CA LYS A 12 -3.81 -13.96 20.98
C LYS A 12 -4.81 -15.10 20.74
N THR A 13 -5.31 -15.26 19.52
CA THR A 13 -6.02 -16.48 19.09
C THR A 13 -5.85 -16.75 17.58
N HIS A 14 -5.96 -18.02 17.20
CA HIS A 14 -6.00 -18.45 15.81
C HIS A 14 -7.14 -17.77 15.00
N GLU A 15 -8.27 -17.49 15.65
CA GLU A 15 -9.40 -16.78 15.03
C GLU A 15 -9.02 -15.37 14.59
N GLU A 16 -8.24 -14.64 15.40
CA GLU A 16 -7.70 -13.33 15.04
C GLU A 16 -6.77 -13.41 13.83
N LEU A 17 -5.94 -14.46 13.76
CA LEU A 17 -5.00 -14.66 12.65
C LEU A 17 -5.74 -14.87 11.33
N VAL A 18 -6.71 -15.78 11.31
CA VAL A 18 -7.51 -16.07 10.11
C VAL A 18 -8.38 -14.87 9.73
N LYS A 19 -8.97 -14.18 10.71
CA LYS A 19 -9.73 -12.95 10.47
C LYS A 19 -8.85 -11.86 9.86
N THR A 20 -7.63 -11.71 10.35
CA THR A 20 -6.65 -10.76 9.82
C THR A 20 -6.22 -11.14 8.40
N ALA A 21 -5.91 -12.41 8.13
CA ALA A 21 -5.55 -12.88 6.79
C ALA A 21 -6.68 -12.63 5.78
N ARG A 22 -7.95 -12.90 6.15
CA ARG A 22 -9.11 -12.59 5.30
C ARG A 22 -9.29 -11.09 5.07
N SER A 23 -9.13 -10.28 6.11
CA SER A 23 -9.18 -8.82 5.99
C SER A 23 -8.11 -8.29 5.05
N VAL A 24 -6.89 -8.82 5.15
CA VAL A 24 -5.77 -8.51 4.27
C VAL A 24 -6.08 -8.89 2.83
N ALA A 25 -6.63 -10.08 2.58
CA ALA A 25 -7.03 -10.52 1.24
C ALA A 25 -8.14 -9.63 0.64
N GLU A 26 -9.13 -9.25 1.45
CA GLU A 26 -10.21 -8.35 1.04
C GLU A 26 -9.68 -6.95 0.68
N ASN A 27 -8.80 -6.39 1.52
CA ASN A 27 -8.16 -5.12 1.23
C ASN A 27 -7.24 -5.20 0.00
N GLY A 28 -6.60 -6.35 -0.23
CA GLY A 28 -5.84 -6.63 -1.45
C GLY A 28 -6.70 -6.55 -2.71
N ARG A 29 -7.92 -7.11 -2.68
CA ARG A 29 -8.89 -7.00 -3.79
C ARG A 29 -9.30 -5.56 -4.07
N LYS A 30 -9.57 -4.77 -3.02
CA LYS A 30 -9.89 -3.34 -3.16
C LYS A 30 -8.72 -2.56 -3.77
N MET A 31 -7.50 -2.86 -3.35
CA MET A 31 -6.28 -2.26 -3.88
C MET A 31 -6.08 -2.58 -5.36
N MET A 32 -6.34 -3.82 -5.77
CA MET A 32 -6.30 -4.23 -7.17
C MET A 32 -7.31 -3.45 -8.01
N LYS A 33 -8.57 -3.39 -7.57
CA LYS A 33 -9.63 -2.61 -8.25
C LYS A 33 -9.25 -1.13 -8.38
N PHE A 34 -8.68 -0.54 -7.32
CA PHE A 34 -8.18 0.83 -7.37
C PHE A 34 -7.05 1.00 -8.39
N ALA A 35 -6.08 0.09 -8.42
CA ALA A 35 -4.98 0.11 -9.37
C ALA A 35 -5.45 -0.05 -10.84
N GLU A 36 -6.45 -0.92 -11.07
CA GLU A 36 -7.07 -1.10 -12.39
C GLU A 36 -7.69 0.20 -12.89
N ILE A 37 -8.53 0.85 -12.08
CA ILE A 37 -9.14 2.14 -12.41
C ILE A 37 -8.06 3.17 -12.73
N LEU A 38 -7.05 3.34 -11.87
CA LEU A 38 -5.99 4.31 -12.11
C LEU A 38 -5.22 4.04 -13.40
N SER A 39 -4.96 2.77 -13.72
CA SER A 39 -4.24 2.39 -14.94
C SER A 39 -5.03 2.73 -16.22
N GLN A 40 -6.35 2.56 -16.20
CA GLN A 40 -7.23 2.85 -17.33
C GLN A 40 -7.24 4.35 -17.65
N HIS A 41 -7.31 5.17 -16.59
CA HIS A 41 -7.35 6.62 -16.70
C HIS A 41 -5.97 7.29 -16.76
N CYS A 42 -4.86 6.55 -16.66
CA CYS A 42 -3.53 7.14 -16.73
C CYS A 42 -3.21 7.69 -18.13
N VAL A 43 -2.62 8.89 -18.16
CA VAL A 43 -2.15 9.54 -19.40
C VAL A 43 -0.98 8.78 -20.02
N ASP A 44 -0.08 8.21 -19.21
CA ASP A 44 1.10 7.48 -19.66
C ASP A 44 0.93 5.97 -19.51
N LYS A 45 0.92 5.26 -20.63
CA LYS A 45 0.72 3.80 -20.68
C LYS A 45 1.89 2.98 -20.14
N ARG A 46 3.08 3.55 -19.95
CA ARG A 46 4.21 2.84 -19.32
C ARG A 46 3.97 2.66 -17.84
N PHE A 47 3.68 3.75 -17.14
CA PHE A 47 3.35 3.73 -15.70
C PHE A 47 2.07 2.94 -15.40
N ALA A 48 1.07 2.99 -16.31
CA ALA A 48 -0.12 2.16 -16.20
C ALA A 48 0.21 0.66 -16.21
N ARG A 49 1.12 0.22 -17.09
CA ARG A 49 1.56 -1.18 -17.17
C ARG A 49 2.33 -1.60 -15.94
N ASP A 50 3.24 -0.76 -15.45
CA ASP A 50 3.99 -1.03 -14.22
C ASP A 50 3.05 -1.17 -13.01
N LEU A 51 2.06 -0.30 -12.87
CA LEU A 51 1.05 -0.38 -11.82
C LEU A 51 0.28 -1.71 -11.86
N ILE A 52 -0.20 -2.11 -13.03
CA ILE A 52 -0.92 -3.39 -13.19
C ILE A 52 -0.02 -4.59 -12.91
N PHE A 53 1.25 -4.54 -13.34
CA PHE A 53 2.21 -5.62 -13.08
C PHE A 53 2.39 -5.89 -11.58
N TYR A 54 2.52 -4.83 -10.76
CA TYR A 54 2.62 -5.00 -9.30
C TYR A 54 1.27 -5.39 -8.67
N ALA A 55 0.16 -4.78 -9.12
CA ALA A 55 -1.17 -5.06 -8.59
C ALA A 55 -1.61 -6.52 -8.81
N ASN A 56 -1.24 -7.12 -9.95
CA ASN A 56 -1.55 -8.52 -10.28
C ASN A 56 -0.87 -9.55 -9.37
N GLN A 57 0.17 -9.17 -8.62
CA GLN A 57 0.85 -10.06 -7.68
C GLN A 57 0.12 -10.15 -6.32
N ILE A 58 -0.72 -9.15 -5.99
CA ILE A 58 -1.43 -9.08 -4.70
C ILE A 58 -2.39 -10.26 -4.47
N PRO A 59 -3.23 -10.66 -5.45
CA PRO A 59 -4.17 -11.77 -5.24
C PRO A 59 -3.46 -13.10 -4.96
N THR A 60 -2.37 -13.39 -5.68
CA THR A 60 -1.61 -14.64 -5.51
C THR A 60 -1.08 -14.76 -4.10
N VAL A 61 -0.44 -13.71 -3.58
CA VAL A 61 0.14 -13.74 -2.23
C VAL A 61 -0.96 -13.69 -1.15
N SER A 62 -2.06 -12.97 -1.39
CA SER A 62 -3.22 -12.97 -0.48
C SER A 62 -3.89 -14.34 -0.34
N THR A 63 -4.01 -15.08 -1.45
CA THR A 63 -4.53 -16.46 -1.44
C THR A 63 -3.58 -17.40 -0.71
N GLN A 64 -2.26 -17.27 -0.94
CA GLN A 64 -1.27 -18.05 -0.20
C GLN A 64 -1.36 -17.80 1.32
N LEU A 65 -1.46 -16.54 1.74
CA LEU A 65 -1.61 -16.18 3.15
C LEU A 65 -2.87 -16.80 3.77
N SER A 66 -3.99 -16.77 3.04
CA SER A 66 -5.25 -17.35 3.50
C SER A 66 -5.19 -18.87 3.61
N ILE A 67 -4.56 -19.54 2.66
CA ILE A 67 -4.37 -21.00 2.69
C ILE A 67 -3.47 -21.39 3.87
N ILE A 68 -2.32 -20.73 4.05
CA ILE A 68 -1.37 -21.05 5.14
C ILE A 68 -2.01 -20.79 6.51
N ALA A 69 -2.75 -19.68 6.66
CA ALA A 69 -3.48 -19.38 7.90
C ALA A 69 -4.54 -20.46 8.21
N ASN A 70 -5.22 -20.99 7.20
CA ASN A 70 -6.16 -22.10 7.39
C ASN A 70 -5.47 -23.45 7.63
N VAL A 71 -4.28 -23.70 7.08
CA VAL A 71 -3.51 -24.93 7.32
C VAL A 71 -2.93 -24.95 8.74
N HIS A 72 -2.49 -23.81 9.27
CA HIS A 72 -2.10 -23.67 10.67
C HIS A 72 -3.21 -24.11 11.64
N GLN A 73 -4.48 -24.02 11.24
CA GLN A 73 -5.64 -24.43 12.02
C GLN A 73 -5.68 -25.94 12.32
N GLY A 74 -5.10 -26.76 11.44
CA GLY A 74 -5.05 -28.22 11.58
C GLY A 74 -3.72 -28.76 12.07
N SER A 75 -2.70 -27.91 12.18
CA SER A 75 -1.34 -28.24 12.64
C SER A 75 -1.13 -27.64 14.03
N SER A 76 -0.99 -28.48 15.04
CA SER A 76 -0.78 -28.10 16.44
C SER A 76 0.54 -27.32 16.64
N GLY A 77 0.48 -26.00 16.46
CA GLY A 77 1.46 -25.04 16.98
C GLY A 77 2.91 -25.22 16.52
N ASP A 78 3.12 -25.70 15.29
CA ASP A 78 4.48 -25.85 14.76
C ASP A 78 5.09 -24.47 14.44
N GLY A 79 6.22 -24.17 15.08
CA GLY A 79 6.90 -22.87 14.96
C GLY A 79 7.37 -22.55 13.55
N ASP A 80 7.54 -23.57 12.70
CA ASP A 80 7.91 -23.41 11.30
C ASP A 80 6.75 -22.85 10.46
N VAL A 81 5.50 -23.23 10.77
CA VAL A 81 4.29 -22.69 10.10
C VAL A 81 4.12 -21.20 10.42
N THR A 82 4.36 -20.79 11.66
CA THR A 82 4.30 -19.36 12.06
C THR A 82 5.38 -18.54 11.34
N LYS A 83 6.56 -19.10 11.14
CA LYS A 83 7.65 -18.45 10.39
C LYS A 83 7.27 -18.27 8.92
N ILE A 84 6.78 -19.32 8.26
CA ILE A 84 6.31 -19.27 6.86
C ILE A 84 5.21 -18.22 6.68
N LEU A 85 4.29 -18.11 7.66
CA LEU A 85 3.22 -17.13 7.63
C LEU A 85 3.74 -15.69 7.74
N THR A 86 4.72 -15.47 8.61
CA THR A 86 5.39 -14.17 8.75
C THR A 86 6.09 -13.77 7.45
N GLU A 87 6.83 -14.69 6.83
CA GLU A 87 7.51 -14.45 5.56
C GLU A 87 6.52 -14.13 4.42
N ASN A 88 5.38 -14.84 4.38
CA ASN A 88 4.34 -14.57 3.39
C ASN A 88 3.68 -13.19 3.60
N ALA A 89 3.40 -12.81 4.84
CA ALA A 89 2.86 -11.50 5.18
C ALA A 89 3.83 -10.35 4.83
N GLU A 90 5.13 -10.53 5.11
CA GLU A 90 6.16 -9.56 4.72
C GLU A 90 6.25 -9.40 3.19
N ASN A 91 6.21 -10.51 2.45
CA ASN A 91 6.24 -10.48 0.99
C ASN A 91 5.01 -9.77 0.42
N LEU A 92 3.82 -10.02 0.99
CA LEU A 92 2.61 -9.30 0.61
C LEU A 92 2.77 -7.81 0.84
N MET A 93 3.29 -7.40 2.00
CA MET A 93 3.45 -5.99 2.33
C MET A 93 4.47 -5.30 1.42
N LYS A 94 5.53 -5.99 1.00
CA LYS A 94 6.50 -5.49 0.00
C LYS A 94 5.81 -5.23 -1.35
N ILE A 95 4.99 -6.16 -1.83
CA ILE A 95 4.24 -6.02 -3.10
C ILE A 95 3.21 -4.90 -3.00
N VAL A 96 2.48 -4.81 -1.89
CA VAL A 96 1.54 -3.70 -1.61
C VAL A 96 2.26 -2.37 -1.66
N LEU A 97 3.43 -2.25 -1.01
CA LEU A 97 4.21 -1.02 -1.04
C LEU A 97 4.69 -0.66 -2.44
N GLN A 98 5.14 -1.63 -3.25
CA GLN A 98 5.52 -1.41 -4.64
C GLN A 98 4.34 -0.95 -5.49
N THR A 99 3.17 -1.56 -5.31
CA THR A 99 1.92 -1.18 -5.98
C THR A 99 1.52 0.25 -5.63
N MET A 100 1.62 0.63 -4.35
CA MET A 100 1.35 2.01 -3.92
C MET A 100 2.33 3.01 -4.51
N LYS A 101 3.64 2.70 -4.55
CA LYS A 101 4.63 3.57 -5.20
C LYS A 101 4.36 3.73 -6.71
N ALA A 102 3.96 2.66 -7.39
CA ALA A 102 3.57 2.73 -8.79
C ALA A 102 2.29 3.56 -8.98
N ALA A 103 1.32 3.44 -8.07
CA ALA A 103 0.11 4.26 -8.07
C ALA A 103 0.42 5.75 -7.85
N GLU A 104 1.33 6.07 -6.93
CA GLU A 104 1.82 7.44 -6.72
C GLU A 104 2.47 8.01 -8.00
N ALA A 105 3.28 7.21 -8.71
CA ALA A 105 3.87 7.62 -9.98
C ALA A 105 2.80 7.91 -11.06
N VAL A 106 1.77 7.06 -11.16
CA VAL A 106 0.61 7.27 -12.04
C VAL A 106 -0.12 8.57 -11.69
N CYS A 107 -0.38 8.82 -10.40
CA CYS A 107 -1.03 10.05 -9.92
C CYS A 107 -0.21 11.31 -10.25
N VAL A 108 1.12 11.26 -10.11
CA VAL A 108 2.01 12.38 -10.46
C VAL A 108 1.99 12.65 -11.97
N LYS A 109 1.97 11.59 -12.79
CA LYS A 109 2.00 11.71 -14.25
C LYS A 109 0.69 12.29 -14.83
N GLY A 110 -0.42 12.08 -14.13
CA GLY A 110 -1.72 12.66 -14.46
C GLY A 110 -2.73 11.61 -14.93
N LEU A 111 -3.99 11.88 -14.61
CA LEU A 111 -5.15 11.06 -14.94
C LEU A 111 -6.11 11.83 -15.86
N LYS A 112 -6.71 11.13 -16.81
CA LYS A 112 -7.81 11.62 -17.62
C LYS A 112 -9.09 11.65 -16.80
N ALA A 113 -9.97 12.60 -17.07
CA ALA A 113 -11.31 12.60 -16.49
C ALA A 113 -12.07 11.34 -16.94
N PRO A 114 -12.95 10.79 -16.09
CA PRO A 114 -13.84 9.71 -16.50
C PRO A 114 -14.83 10.25 -17.53
N GLU A 115 -15.00 9.53 -18.65
CA GLU A 115 -15.96 9.90 -19.71
C GLU A 115 -17.41 9.62 -19.27
N ASP A 116 -17.61 8.56 -18.48
CA ASP A 116 -18.90 8.15 -17.97
C ASP A 116 -19.07 8.52 -16.49
N SER A 117 -19.88 9.55 -16.22
CA SER A 117 -20.24 9.97 -14.85
C SER A 117 -21.06 8.91 -14.08
N SER A 118 -21.50 7.83 -14.75
CA SER A 118 -22.23 6.72 -14.13
C SER A 118 -21.34 5.82 -13.27
N ASN A 119 -20.02 5.77 -13.52
CA ASN A 119 -19.11 4.94 -12.73
C ASN A 119 -18.65 5.67 -11.46
N SER A 120 -19.42 5.48 -10.37
CA SER A 120 -19.18 6.08 -9.05
C SER A 120 -17.78 5.75 -8.50
N ASP A 121 -17.33 4.51 -8.67
CA ASP A 121 -16.04 4.04 -8.14
C ASP A 121 -14.87 4.66 -8.90
N ALA A 122 -14.97 4.74 -10.24
CA ALA A 122 -13.94 5.38 -11.07
C ALA A 122 -13.79 6.87 -10.75
N THR A 123 -14.93 7.55 -10.62
CA THR A 123 -14.97 8.96 -10.23
C THR A 123 -14.33 9.18 -8.86
N SER A 124 -14.70 8.36 -7.87
CA SER A 124 -14.17 8.44 -6.51
C SER A 124 -12.66 8.22 -6.46
N ALA A 125 -12.15 7.22 -7.19
CA ALA A 125 -10.71 6.93 -7.25
C ALA A 125 -9.91 8.08 -7.86
N ILE A 126 -10.41 8.70 -8.94
CA ILE A 126 -9.77 9.84 -9.60
C ILE A 126 -9.79 11.07 -8.69
N VAL A 127 -10.90 11.34 -7.99
CA VAL A 127 -10.99 12.42 -7.00
C VAL A 127 -9.96 12.24 -5.89
N LEU A 128 -9.82 11.01 -5.35
CA LEU A 128 -8.82 10.71 -4.33
C LEU A 128 -7.39 10.92 -4.84
N ALA A 129 -7.07 10.41 -6.03
CA ALA A 129 -5.76 10.56 -6.64
C ALA A 129 -5.38 12.03 -6.90
N THR A 130 -6.33 12.81 -7.43
CA THR A 130 -6.12 14.25 -7.66
C THR A 130 -6.01 15.03 -6.35
N GLN A 131 -6.76 14.65 -5.31
CA GLN A 131 -6.63 15.25 -3.98
C GLN A 131 -5.25 14.96 -3.37
N TRP A 132 -4.76 13.72 -3.49
CA TRP A 132 -3.41 13.35 -3.06
C TRP A 132 -2.35 14.17 -3.79
N GLN A 133 -2.44 14.25 -5.12
CA GLN A 133 -1.49 15.00 -5.94
C GLN A 133 -1.43 16.48 -5.52
N ARG A 134 -2.58 17.10 -5.26
CA ARG A 134 -2.65 18.48 -4.74
C ARG A 134 -1.99 18.62 -3.36
N ARG A 135 -2.18 17.64 -2.46
CA ARG A 135 -1.51 17.63 -1.14
C ARG A 135 0.01 17.52 -1.29
N LEU A 136 0.48 16.64 -2.17
CA LEU A 136 1.90 16.47 -2.47
C LEU A 136 2.53 17.76 -3.00
N ILE A 137 1.89 18.43 -3.95
CA ILE A 137 2.38 19.70 -4.51
C ILE A 137 2.47 20.77 -3.42
N ARG A 138 1.42 20.93 -2.60
CA ARG A 138 1.43 21.89 -1.48
C ARG A 138 2.52 21.59 -0.46
N GLN A 139 2.75 20.31 -0.15
CA GLN A 139 3.83 19.95 0.76
C GLN A 139 5.19 20.28 0.15
N ARG A 140 5.44 19.92 -1.11
CA ARG A 140 6.69 20.28 -1.80
C ARG A 140 6.91 21.79 -1.85
N GLN A 141 5.86 22.59 -2.01
CA GLN A 141 5.93 24.05 -1.93
C GLN A 141 6.34 24.53 -0.54
N ARG A 142 5.72 23.99 0.52
CA ARG A 142 6.15 24.29 1.91
C ARG A 142 7.60 23.90 2.15
N GLU A 143 8.00 22.72 1.72
CA GLU A 143 9.38 22.23 1.79
C GLU A 143 10.39 23.14 1.09
N ILE A 144 10.00 23.84 0.01
CA ILE A 144 10.86 24.81 -0.68
C ILE A 144 10.95 26.13 0.11
N VAL A 145 9.85 26.56 0.73
CA VAL A 145 9.79 27.79 1.53
C VAL A 145 10.52 27.62 2.86
N ASP A 146 10.27 26.51 3.55
CA ASP A 146 10.81 26.16 4.86
C ASP A 146 12.19 25.48 4.78
N ALA A 147 12.79 25.42 3.59
CA ALA A 147 14.11 24.86 3.38
C ALA A 147 15.16 25.68 4.13
N ASP A 148 15.88 25.05 5.08
CA ASP A 148 17.06 25.66 5.67
C ASP A 148 18.11 25.89 4.57
N ARG A 149 18.62 27.12 4.50
CA ARG A 149 19.56 27.56 3.48
C ARG A 149 20.89 27.86 4.16
N ASP A 150 21.98 27.43 3.55
CA ASP A 150 23.31 27.85 3.99
C ASP A 150 23.59 29.33 3.63
N ASP A 151 24.76 29.82 4.02
CA ASP A 151 25.18 31.21 3.78
C ASP A 151 25.30 31.55 2.28
N LEU A 152 25.28 30.53 1.40
CA LEU A 152 25.28 30.65 -0.05
C LEU A 152 23.87 30.53 -0.65
N GLY A 153 22.84 30.41 0.19
CA GLY A 153 21.45 30.27 -0.22
C GLY A 153 21.08 28.89 -0.76
N LEU A 154 21.95 27.88 -0.62
CA LEU A 154 21.70 26.52 -1.06
C LEU A 154 20.93 25.74 -0.01
N ARG A 155 19.97 24.92 -0.47
CA ARG A 155 19.14 24.08 0.41
C ARG A 155 20.00 23.00 1.06
N ARG A 156 20.02 22.95 2.40
CA ARG A 156 20.66 21.85 3.14
C ARG A 156 19.87 20.55 2.92
N ILE A 157 20.59 19.47 2.63
CA ILE A 157 19.99 18.14 2.39
C ILE A 157 19.76 17.48 3.76
N GLU A 158 18.62 17.75 4.37
CA GLU A 158 18.11 16.90 5.46
C GLU A 158 17.14 15.85 4.92
N GLU A 159 17.07 14.69 5.57
CA GLU A 159 16.24 13.54 5.16
C GLU A 159 14.75 13.85 5.37
N HIS A 160 14.14 14.55 4.42
CA HIS A 160 12.73 14.96 4.51
C HIS A 160 11.77 13.80 4.18
N ARG A 161 10.71 13.62 4.98
CA ARG A 161 9.69 12.56 4.80
C ARG A 161 8.47 13.07 4.01
N PRO A 162 8.35 12.81 2.70
CA PRO A 162 7.21 13.25 1.89
C PRO A 162 5.90 12.56 2.31
N PRO A 163 4.73 13.11 1.93
CA PRO A 163 3.44 12.55 2.31
C PRO A 163 3.21 11.27 1.52
N LYS A 164 3.00 10.16 2.22
CA LYS A 164 2.71 8.86 1.60
C LYS A 164 1.22 8.76 1.31
N LEU A 165 0.84 8.14 0.19
CA LEU A 165 -0.57 7.92 -0.16
C LEU A 165 -1.37 7.25 0.98
N THR A 166 -0.71 6.39 1.75
CA THR A 166 -1.26 5.71 2.93
C THR A 166 -1.74 6.65 4.04
N GLN A 167 -1.30 7.91 4.07
CA GLN A 167 -1.68 8.88 5.10
C GLN A 167 -3.07 9.51 4.85
N ILE A 168 -3.69 9.30 3.68
CA ILE A 168 -5.03 9.85 3.38
C ILE A 168 -6.16 9.09 4.08
N PHE A 169 -5.94 7.82 4.43
CA PHE A 169 -6.95 6.97 5.07
C PHE A 169 -7.03 7.15 6.60
N LYS A 170 -6.25 8.06 7.19
CA LYS A 170 -6.41 8.45 8.59
C LYS A 170 -7.43 9.58 8.66
N THR A 171 -8.71 9.22 8.72
CA THR A 171 -9.76 10.10 9.24
C THR A 171 -9.78 9.98 10.76
N GLU A 172 -9.84 11.12 11.45
CA GLU A 172 -10.13 11.23 12.88
C GLU A 172 -11.48 10.59 13.24
#